data_AF-A0A6A3H024-F1
#
_entry.id   AF-A0A6A3H024-F1
#
_cell.length_a   1.000
_cell.length_b   1.000
_cell.length_c   1.000
_cell.angle_alpha   90.00
_cell.angle_beta   90.00
_cell.angle_gamma   90.00
#
_symmetry.space_group_name_H-M   'P 1'
#
loop_
_entity.id
_entity.type
_entity.pdbx_description
1 polymer ?
#
loop_
_entity_poly.entity_id
_entity_poly.type
_entity_poly.pdbx_seq_one_letter_code
_entity_poly.pdbx_strand_id
1 'polypeptide(L)'
;MCNPIENCFSVLKAHVKQYLALMREEMVQPREQLDNNGKRMSMTESRMKLLERAAHVCMPNIMQQLVLKMELHARDFVHAAIRMEDMQYGM
;
A
#
# COMPACT_ATOMS: atom_id res chain seq x y z
N MET A 1 -12.77 15.91 -5.73
CA MET A 1 -11.85 15.02 -6.49
C MET A 1 -11.19 14.08 -5.51
N CYS A 2 -11.45 12.76 -5.60
CA CYS A 2 -10.81 11.79 -4.72
C CYS A 2 -9.29 11.90 -4.87
N ASN A 3 -8.59 11.97 -3.74
CA ASN A 3 -7.15 12.15 -3.69
C ASN A 3 -6.49 11.08 -4.59
N PRO A 4 -5.63 11.43 -5.57
CA PRO A 4 -5.02 10.47 -6.49
C PRO A 4 -4.33 9.29 -5.78
N ILE A 5 -3.98 9.51 -4.51
CA ILE A 5 -3.39 8.58 -3.56
C ILE A 5 -4.40 7.55 -3.01
N GLU A 6 -5.66 7.93 -2.74
CA GLU A 6 -6.66 7.06 -2.10
C GLU A 6 -7.01 5.82 -2.94
N ASN A 7 -7.14 6.00 -4.25
CA ASN A 7 -7.39 4.88 -5.17
C ASN A 7 -6.20 3.92 -5.21
N CYS A 8 -4.96 4.40 -5.08
CA CYS A 8 -3.78 3.54 -5.03
C CYS A 8 -3.76 2.66 -3.77
N PHE A 9 -4.19 3.20 -2.62
CA PHE A 9 -4.30 2.40 -1.39
C PHE A 9 -5.38 1.33 -1.45
N SER A 10 -6.48 1.58 -2.14
CA SER A 10 -7.53 0.57 -2.35
C SER A 10 -7.03 -0.58 -3.24
N VAL A 11 -6.24 -0.29 -4.27
CA VAL A 11 -5.57 -1.30 -5.10
C VAL A 11 -4.54 -2.10 -4.29
N LEU A 12 -3.71 -1.43 -3.48
CA LEU A 12 -2.76 -2.10 -2.59
C LEU A 12 -3.47 -3.07 -1.65
N LYS A 13 -4.57 -2.61 -1.02
CA LYS A 13 -5.39 -3.43 -0.13
C LYS A 13 -5.94 -4.67 -0.84
N ALA A 14 -6.34 -4.56 -2.11
CA ALA A 14 -6.80 -5.70 -2.89
C ALA A 14 -5.68 -6.72 -3.13
N HIS A 15 -4.49 -6.28 -3.53
CA HIS A 15 -3.32 -7.16 -3.71
C HIS A 15 -2.89 -7.83 -2.40
N VAL A 16 -2.85 -7.08 -1.29
CA VAL A 16 -2.55 -7.63 0.04
C VAL A 16 -3.58 -8.70 0.41
N LYS A 17 -4.88 -8.46 0.17
CA LYS A 17 -5.92 -9.48 0.41
C LYS A 17 -5.71 -10.74 -0.42
N GLN A 18 -5.36 -10.62 -1.70
CA GLN A 18 -5.04 -11.76 -2.56
C GLN A 18 -3.85 -12.54 -2.03
N TYR A 19 -2.78 -11.83 -1.64
CA TYR A 19 -1.60 -12.45 -1.04
C TYR A 19 -1.94 -13.21 0.25
N LEU A 20 -2.72 -12.61 1.15
CA LEU A 20 -3.16 -13.26 2.39
C LEU A 20 -4.05 -14.49 2.14
N ALA A 21 -4.86 -14.46 1.08
CA ALA A 21 -5.66 -15.63 0.68
C ALA A 21 -4.77 -16.81 0.24
N LEU A 22 -3.66 -16.54 -0.45
CA LEU A 22 -2.66 -17.56 -0.80
C LEU A 22 -1.90 -18.07 0.44
N MET A 23 -1.61 -17.18 1.38
CA MET A 23 -0.90 -17.51 2.64
C MET A 23 -1.84 -17.91 3.79
N ARG A 24 -3.06 -18.39 3.48
CA ARG A 24 -4.09 -18.69 4.48
C ARG A 24 -3.60 -19.65 5.56
N GLU A 25 -2.80 -20.65 5.18
CA GLU A 25 -2.23 -21.61 6.13
C GLU A 25 -1.33 -20.92 7.16
N GLU A 26 -0.41 -20.06 6.73
CA GLU A 26 0.46 -19.28 7.63
C GLU A 26 -0.33 -18.31 8.53
N MET A 27 -1.51 -17.86 8.08
CA MET A 27 -2.38 -16.97 8.86
C MET A 27 -3.17 -17.70 9.97
N VAL A 28 -3.58 -18.95 9.69
CA VAL A 28 -4.36 -19.79 10.63
C VAL A 28 -3.44 -20.56 11.58
N GLN A 29 -2.32 -21.08 11.06
CA GLN A 29 -1.31 -21.81 11.80
C GLN A 29 0.07 -21.24 11.44
N PRO A 30 0.48 -20.13 12.08
CA PRO A 30 1.82 -19.62 11.90
C PRO A 30 2.82 -20.69 12.32
N ARG A 31 3.82 -20.93 11.47
CA ARG A 31 4.95 -21.79 11.83
C ARG A 31 5.56 -21.28 13.14
N GLU A 32 6.18 -22.16 13.91
CA GLU A 32 6.96 -21.73 15.08
C GLU A 32 8.07 -20.79 14.62
N GLN A 33 7.78 -19.50 14.68
CA GLN A 33 8.71 -18.44 14.31
C GLN A 33 9.31 -17.90 15.60
N LEU A 34 10.61 -17.69 15.57
CA LEU A 34 11.33 -17.00 16.63
C LEU A 34 11.40 -15.51 16.27
N ASP A 35 11.33 -14.67 17.29
CA ASP A 35 11.67 -13.26 17.16
C ASP A 35 13.19 -13.08 17.04
N ASN A 36 13.64 -11.83 16.89
CA ASN A 36 15.06 -11.52 16.75
C ASN A 36 15.88 -11.86 18.02
N ASN A 37 15.20 -12.19 19.12
CA ASN A 37 15.79 -12.52 20.41
C ASN A 37 15.70 -14.03 20.70
N GLY A 38 15.26 -14.84 19.73
CA GLY A 38 15.13 -16.29 19.87
C GLY A 38 13.92 -16.74 20.70
N LYS A 39 12.97 -15.86 21.01
CA LYS A 39 11.73 -16.20 21.71
C LYS A 39 10.66 -16.58 20.71
N ARG A 40 9.82 -17.57 21.06
CA ARG A 40 8.64 -17.93 20.25
C ARG A 40 7.71 -16.72 20.10
N MET A 41 7.43 -16.39 18.84
CA MET A 41 6.47 -15.35 18.48
C MET A 41 5.06 -15.79 18.85
N SER A 42 4.28 -14.84 19.37
CA SER A 42 2.84 -15.01 19.53
C SER A 42 2.14 -15.06 18.16
N MET A 43 0.94 -15.62 18.14
CA MET A 43 0.07 -15.65 16.96
C MET A 43 -0.11 -14.24 16.34
N THR A 44 -0.25 -13.21 17.18
CA THR A 44 -0.42 -11.82 16.74
C THR A 44 0.83 -11.29 16.04
N GLU A 45 2.01 -11.53 16.61
CA GLU A 45 3.28 -11.08 16.02
C GLU A 45 3.56 -11.79 14.70
N SER A 46 3.31 -13.09 14.61
CA SER A 46 3.49 -13.83 13.35
C SER A 46 2.55 -13.33 12.25
N ARG A 47 1.29 -13.00 12.60
CA ARG A 47 0.36 -12.35 11.67
C ARG A 47 0.81 -10.96 11.26
N MET A 48 1.40 -10.18 12.17
CA MET A 48 1.94 -8.86 11.85
C MET A 48 3.11 -8.97 10.85
N LYS A 49 4.04 -9.90 11.07
CA LYS A 49 5.12 -10.17 10.11
C LYS A 49 4.59 -10.62 8.75
N LEU A 50 3.55 -11.44 8.72
CA LEU A 50 2.90 -11.83 7.47
C LEU A 50 2.31 -10.63 6.73
N LEU A 51 1.69 -9.70 7.45
CA LEU A 51 1.15 -8.45 6.88
C LEU A 51 2.25 -7.53 6.36
N GLU A 52 3.34 -7.35 7.09
CA GLU A 52 4.51 -6.60 6.62
C GLU A 52 5.07 -7.20 5.33
N ARG A 53 5.25 -8.53 5.30
CA ARG A 53 5.70 -9.24 4.11
C ARG A 53 4.73 -9.05 2.94
N ALA A 54 3.43 -9.16 3.18
CA ALA A 54 2.41 -8.94 2.16
C ALA A 54 2.47 -7.52 1.60
N ALA A 55 2.58 -6.50 2.46
CA ALA A 55 2.74 -5.12 2.04
C ALA A 55 4.00 -4.93 1.19
N HIS A 56 5.14 -5.50 1.62
CA HIS A 56 6.39 -5.40 0.89
C HIS A 56 6.33 -6.02 -0.51
N VAL A 57 5.74 -7.21 -0.62
CA VAL A 57 5.55 -7.90 -1.91
C VAL A 57 4.56 -7.14 -2.81
N CYS A 58 3.55 -6.49 -2.23
CA CYS A 58 2.51 -5.80 -3.00
C CYS A 58 2.85 -4.34 -3.33
N MET A 59 3.81 -3.71 -2.65
CA MET A 59 4.22 -2.32 -2.88
C MET A 59 4.62 -2.04 -4.34
N PRO A 60 5.42 -2.89 -5.03
CA PRO A 60 5.76 -2.67 -6.43
C PRO A 60 4.55 -2.58 -7.37
N ASN A 61 3.47 -3.32 -7.07
CA ASN A 61 2.26 -3.37 -7.91
C ASN A 61 1.52 -2.02 -7.96
N ILE A 62 1.69 -1.18 -6.94
CA ILE A 62 1.05 0.15 -6.90
C ILE A 62 2.02 1.31 -7.17
N MET A 63 3.33 1.06 -7.09
CA MET A 63 4.35 2.13 -7.15
C MET A 63 4.28 2.89 -8.48
N GLN A 64 4.19 2.18 -9.60
CA GLN A 64 4.09 2.81 -10.92
C GLN A 64 2.80 3.62 -11.07
N GLN A 65 1.66 3.09 -10.63
CA GLN A 65 0.38 3.80 -10.69
C GLN A 65 0.37 5.05 -9.80
N LEU A 66 1.00 4.97 -8.61
CA LEU A 66 1.13 6.09 -7.70
C LEU A 66 2.00 7.19 -8.32
N VAL A 67 3.18 6.85 -8.85
CA VAL A 67 4.08 7.79 -9.50
C VAL A 67 3.39 8.49 -10.68
N LEU A 68 2.74 7.72 -11.56
CA LEU A 68 2.04 8.27 -12.71
C LEU A 68 0.92 9.26 -12.29
N LYS A 69 0.12 8.90 -11.28
CA LYS A 69 -0.95 9.78 -10.82
C LYS A 69 -0.43 11.04 -10.15
N MET A 70 0.68 10.95 -9.39
CA MET A 70 1.33 12.12 -8.81
C MET A 70 1.92 13.03 -9.89
N GLU A 71 2.53 12.46 -10.92
CA GLU A 71 3.07 13.22 -12.06
C GLU A 71 1.96 13.94 -12.84
N LEU A 72 0.86 13.24 -13.15
CA LEU A 72 -0.30 13.85 -13.81
C LEU A 72 -0.89 14.98 -12.96
N HIS A 73 -1.04 14.75 -11.66
CA HIS A 73 -1.53 15.77 -10.74
C HIS A 73 -0.63 17.01 -10.74
N ALA A 74 0.69 16.83 -10.59
CA ALA A 74 1.65 17.94 -10.62
C ALA A 74 1.62 18.69 -11.97
N ARG A 75 1.57 17.95 -13.10
CA ARG A 75 1.48 18.53 -14.44
C ARG A 75 0.23 19.39 -14.59
N ASP A 76 -0.93 18.90 -14.17
CA ASP A 76 -2.19 19.62 -14.31
C ASP A 76 -2.18 20.90 -13.48
N PHE A 77 -1.59 20.89 -12.28
CA PHE A 77 -1.35 22.10 -11.47
C PHE A 77 -0.40 23.10 -12.15
N VAL A 78 0.70 22.63 -12.74
CA VAL A 78 1.63 23.49 -13.48
C VAL A 78 0.94 24.12 -14.69
N HIS A 79 0.13 23.37 -15.42
CA HIS A 79 -0.64 23.90 -16.55
C HIS A 79 -1.67 24.94 -16.12
N ALA A 80 -2.39 24.72 -15.02
CA ALA A 80 -3.30 25.70 -14.45
C ALA A 80 -2.56 27.01 -14.10
N ALA A 81 -1.38 26.91 -13.48
CA ALA A 81 -0.54 28.05 -13.16
C ALA A 81 -0.08 28.82 -14.41
N ILE A 82 0.36 28.12 -15.46
CA ILE A 82 0.75 28.74 -16.75
C ILE A 82 -0.43 29.49 -17.37
N ARG A 83 -1.64 28.97 -17.24
CA ARG A 83 -2.86 29.59 -17.77
C ARG A 83 -3.45 30.67 -16.87
N MET A 84 -2.81 30.99 -15.74
CA MET A 84 -3.31 31.93 -14.74
C MET A 84 -4.71 31.54 -14.23
N GLU A 85 -5.00 30.24 -14.19
CA GLU A 85 -6.23 29.71 -13.61
C GLU A 85 -6.16 29.83 -12.08
N ASP A 86 -7.23 30.32 -11.46
CA ASP A 86 -7.31 30.40 -9.99
C ASP A 86 -7.17 29.01 -9.38
N MET A 87 -6.12 28.79 -8.59
CA MET A 87 -5.93 27.54 -7.86
C MET A 87 -6.90 27.47 -6.70
N GLN A 88 -7.76 26.43 -6.69
CA GLN A 88 -8.64 26.15 -5.55
C GLN A 88 -8.09 25.02 -4.70
N TYR A 89 -7.95 25.28 -3.40
CA TYR A 89 -7.48 24.28 -2.45
C TYR A 89 -8.66 23.42 -1.96
N GLY A 90 -8.65 22.14 -2.33
CA GLY A 90 -9.59 21.14 -1.81
C GLY A 90 -11.02 21.30 -2.36
N MET A 91 -11.40 20.36 -3.22
CA MET A 91 -12.78 20.13 -3.66
C MET A 91 -12.98 18.63 -3.88
#